data_AF-A0A4S8KLA6-F1
#
_entry.id   AF-A0A4S8KLA6-F1
#
_cell.length_a   1.000
_cell.length_b   1.000
_cell.length_c   1.000
_cell.angle_alpha   90.00
_cell.angle_beta   90.00
_cell.angle_gamma   90.00
#
_symmetry.space_group_name_H-M   'P 1'
#
loop_
_entity.id
_entity.type
_entity.pdbx_description
1 polymer ?
#
loop_
_entity_poly.entity_id
_entity_poly.type
_entity_poly.pdbx_seq_one_letter_code
_entity_poly.pdbx_strand_id
1 'polypeptide(L)'
;MNTFSNSTLPNPFTPLALLPPELVNSLQLVIFLQMTVFGVFLLDIFTNIGSDYEIVVRHKVKLPTLVYFISRLSTMAWVITATIIMGGADINCVQAGTVMKITMFLVKVTTSLISSLRVRAIYNEKKPVQRFFLTMWIFNVVGDALSFLVITMGQSPSIPIKICAFIAVRRKLIAIAFFMRLLHDSLVFFAISYRL
;
A
#
# COMPACT_ATOMS: atom_id res chain seq x y z
N MET A 1 44.59 1.58 -7.72
CA MET A 1 44.56 2.87 -7.00
C MET A 1 44.38 3.96 -8.04
N ASN A 2 43.14 4.36 -8.32
CA ASN A 2 42.86 5.43 -9.27
C ASN A 2 42.45 6.67 -8.48
N THR A 3 43.26 7.71 -8.62
CA THR A 3 43.10 9.04 -8.03
C THR A 3 41.91 9.75 -8.66
N PHE A 4 40.79 9.84 -7.93
CA PHE A 4 39.69 10.71 -8.31
C PHE A 4 40.06 12.16 -7.98
N SER A 5 40.16 12.97 -9.03
CA SER A 5 40.44 14.40 -9.00
C SER A 5 39.35 15.18 -8.26
N ASN A 6 39.77 16.06 -7.34
CA ASN A 6 38.97 16.99 -6.54
C ASN A 6 38.38 18.14 -7.38
N SER A 7 37.44 17.85 -8.27
CA SER A 7 36.71 18.92 -8.96
C SER A 7 35.30 18.46 -9.33
N THR A 8 34.34 18.98 -8.55
CA THR A 8 32.87 18.86 -8.67
C THR A 8 32.24 17.62 -7.99
N LEU A 9 32.30 17.57 -6.66
CA LEU A 9 31.29 16.80 -5.93
C LEU A 9 29.91 17.41 -6.25
N PRO A 10 28.93 16.62 -6.72
CA PRO A 10 27.55 17.09 -6.82
C PRO A 10 27.08 17.58 -5.44
N ASN A 11 26.33 18.68 -5.42
CA ASN A 11 25.88 19.36 -4.20
C ASN A 11 25.49 18.37 -3.08
N PRO A 12 26.14 18.41 -1.90
CA PRO A 12 25.97 17.42 -0.83
C PRO A 12 24.56 17.41 -0.22
N PHE A 13 23.77 18.46 -0.49
CA PHE A 13 22.37 18.57 -0.07
C PHE A 13 21.38 17.94 -1.07
N THR A 14 21.86 17.41 -2.20
CA THR A 14 21.05 16.68 -3.19
C THR A 14 21.51 15.22 -3.25
N PRO A 15 21.08 14.38 -2.31
CA PRO A 15 21.52 12.98 -2.25
C PRO A 15 21.19 12.20 -3.53
N LEU A 16 20.17 12.62 -4.29
CA LEU A 16 19.82 12.02 -5.59
C LEU A 16 20.89 12.22 -6.68
N ALA A 17 21.79 13.20 -6.56
CA ALA A 17 22.79 13.49 -7.59
C ALA A 17 23.91 12.44 -7.70
N LEU A 18 24.00 11.50 -6.74
CA LEU A 18 24.95 10.39 -6.74
C LEU A 18 24.44 9.12 -7.45
N LEU A 19 23.20 9.12 -7.95
CA LEU A 19 22.59 7.96 -8.61
C LEU A 19 22.65 8.07 -10.15
N PRO A 20 22.58 6.93 -10.87
CA PRO A 20 22.39 6.93 -12.32
C PRO A 20 21.10 7.69 -12.70
N PRO A 21 21.10 8.48 -13.79
CA PRO A 21 19.98 9.37 -14.13
C PRO A 21 18.64 8.63 -14.33
N GLU A 22 18.67 7.39 -14.83
CA GLU A 22 17.46 6.57 -14.99
C GLU A 22 16.80 6.22 -13.64
N LEU A 23 17.61 5.97 -12.61
CA LEU A 23 17.12 5.64 -11.27
C LEU A 23 16.60 6.88 -10.54
N VAL A 24 17.23 8.05 -10.76
CA VAL A 24 16.80 9.33 -10.19
C VAL A 24 15.40 9.69 -10.67
N ASN A 25 15.15 9.64 -11.98
CA ASN A 25 13.85 9.98 -12.55
C ASN A 25 12.75 9.07 -12.02
N SER A 26 13.02 7.77 -11.97
CA SER A 26 12.08 6.77 -11.45
C SER A 26 11.75 7.01 -9.97
N LEU A 27 12.77 7.29 -9.15
CA LEU A 27 12.60 7.55 -7.73
C LEU A 27 11.85 8.85 -7.46
N GLN A 28 12.20 9.93 -8.16
CA GLN A 28 11.50 11.21 -8.05
C GLN A 28 10.02 11.08 -8.39
N LEU A 29 9.70 10.38 -9.49
CA LEU A 29 8.31 10.12 -9.88
C LEU A 29 7.54 9.40 -8.77
N VAL A 30 8.13 8.36 -8.17
CA VAL A 30 7.50 7.62 -7.06
C VAL A 30 7.28 8.50 -5.83
N ILE A 31 8.26 9.35 -5.48
CA ILE A 31 8.13 10.30 -4.36
C ILE A 31 7.00 11.29 -4.62
N PHE A 32 6.93 11.89 -5.81
CA PHE A 32 5.84 12.82 -6.16
C PHE A 32 4.46 12.15 -6.11
N LEU A 33 4.35 10.94 -6.65
CA LEU A 33 3.12 10.15 -6.59
C LEU A 33 2.72 9.86 -5.15
N GLN A 34 3.66 9.49 -4.29
CA GLN A 34 3.39 9.22 -2.88
C GLN A 34 2.91 10.47 -2.14
N MET A 35 3.54 11.63 -2.36
CA MET A 35 3.11 12.89 -1.75
C MET A 35 1.71 13.29 -2.22
N THR A 36 1.40 13.03 -3.49
CA THR A 36 0.05 13.24 -4.04
C THR A 36 -0.97 12.32 -3.36
N VAL A 37 -0.65 11.03 -3.20
CA VAL A 37 -1.51 10.07 -2.49
C VAL A 37 -1.75 10.50 -1.05
N PHE A 38 -0.73 11.00 -0.36
CA PHE A 38 -0.88 11.55 1.00
C PHE A 38 -1.81 12.76 1.04
N GLY A 39 -1.66 13.71 0.12
CA GLY A 39 -2.55 14.88 0.02
C GLY A 39 -4.00 14.49 -0.24
N VAL A 40 -4.24 13.59 -1.20
CA VAL A 40 -5.60 13.10 -1.52
C VAL A 40 -6.20 12.36 -0.32
N PHE A 41 -5.41 11.56 0.39
CA PHE A 41 -5.89 10.83 1.56
C PHE A 41 -6.25 11.77 2.73
N LEU A 42 -5.46 12.82 2.96
CA LEU A 42 -5.80 13.84 3.96
C LEU A 42 -7.10 14.56 3.59
N LEU A 43 -7.26 14.94 2.32
CA LEU A 43 -8.50 15.55 1.82
C LEU A 43 -9.70 14.63 2.04
N ASP A 44 -9.57 13.33 1.74
CA ASP A 44 -10.61 12.32 1.98
C ASP A 44 -10.99 12.21 3.47
N ILE A 45 -10.02 12.31 4.39
CA ILE A 45 -10.30 12.35 5.83
C ILE A 45 -11.09 13.62 6.18
N PHE A 46 -10.62 14.79 5.76
CA PHE A 46 -11.27 16.05 6.11
C PHE A 46 -12.70 16.16 5.58
N THR A 47 -12.97 15.64 4.38
CA THR A 47 -14.32 15.68 3.79
C THR A 47 -15.27 14.67 4.43
N ASN A 48 -14.78 13.49 4.82
CA ASN A 48 -15.64 12.40 5.33
C ASN A 48 -15.72 12.32 6.86
N ILE A 49 -14.94 13.11 7.61
CA ILE A 49 -14.88 13.03 9.08
C ILE A 49 -16.25 13.18 9.77
N GLY A 50 -17.11 14.07 9.24
CA GLY A 50 -18.45 14.28 9.78
C GLY A 50 -19.36 13.06 9.60
N SER A 51 -19.31 12.44 8.42
CA SER A 51 -20.07 11.22 8.12
C SER A 51 -19.54 10.03 8.91
N ASP A 52 -18.22 9.90 9.05
CA ASP A 52 -17.60 8.81 9.82
C ASP A 52 -17.98 8.90 11.30
N TYR A 53 -17.98 10.12 11.86
CA TYR A 53 -18.41 10.37 13.24
C TYR A 53 -19.89 10.02 13.43
N GLU A 54 -20.76 10.38 12.48
CA GLU A 54 -22.17 10.03 12.54
C GLU A 54 -22.41 8.52 12.54
N ILE A 55 -21.65 7.76 11.74
CA ILE A 55 -21.78 6.30 11.68
C ILE A 55 -21.38 5.66 13.02
N VAL A 56 -20.33 6.15 13.68
CA VAL A 56 -19.89 5.63 14.99
C VAL A 56 -20.89 5.96 16.10
N VAL A 57 -21.43 7.19 16.08
CA VAL A 57 -22.28 7.69 17.17
C VAL A 57 -23.73 7.22 17.02
N ARG A 58 -24.28 7.17 15.80
CA ARG A 58 -25.71 6.92 15.58
C ARG A 58 -26.07 5.51 15.12
N HIS A 59 -25.13 4.76 14.55
CA HIS A 59 -25.44 3.44 13.98
C HIS A 59 -24.86 2.29 14.80
N LYS A 60 -25.59 1.17 14.88
CA LYS A 60 -25.06 -0.06 15.49
C LYS A 60 -23.85 -0.54 14.70
N VAL A 61 -22.71 -0.71 15.40
CA VAL A 61 -21.47 -1.21 14.83
C VAL A 61 -21.70 -2.64 14.28
N LYS A 62 -21.72 -2.77 12.95
CA LYS A 62 -21.78 -4.06 12.25
C LYS A 62 -20.37 -4.44 11.77
N LEU A 63 -20.18 -5.72 11.44
CA LEU A 63 -18.92 -6.22 10.87
C LEU A 63 -18.33 -5.36 9.73
N PRO A 64 -19.11 -4.93 8.71
CA PRO A 64 -18.58 -4.06 7.65
C PRO A 64 -18.05 -2.72 8.16
N THR A 65 -18.69 -2.14 9.17
CA THR A 65 -18.27 -0.88 9.80
C THR A 65 -16.95 -1.06 10.53
N LEU A 66 -16.78 -2.14 11.29
CA LEU A 66 -15.52 -2.44 11.97
C LEU A 66 -14.37 -2.63 10.97
N VAL A 67 -14.59 -3.44 9.93
CA VAL A 67 -13.59 -3.68 8.88
C VAL A 67 -13.22 -2.39 8.15
N TYR A 68 -14.19 -1.50 7.92
CA TYR A 68 -13.98 -0.18 7.34
C TYR A 68 -13.01 0.68 8.17
N PHE A 69 -13.25 0.79 9.48
CA PHE A 69 -12.35 1.57 10.35
C PHE A 69 -10.95 0.98 10.42
N ILE A 70 -10.82 -0.36 10.49
CA ILE A 70 -9.51 -1.02 10.45
C ILE A 70 -8.79 -0.73 9.13
N SER A 71 -9.51 -0.77 8.01
CA SER A 71 -8.96 -0.43 6.69
C SER A 71 -8.43 1.00 6.66
N ARG A 72 -9.21 1.95 7.17
CA ARG A 72 -8.87 3.38 7.14
C ARG A 72 -7.67 3.72 8.04
N LEU A 73 -7.64 3.17 9.25
CA LEU A 73 -6.51 3.32 10.18
C LEU A 73 -5.24 2.67 9.63
N SER A 74 -5.35 1.46 9.06
CA SER A 74 -4.22 0.78 8.44
C SER A 74 -3.68 1.55 7.23
N THR A 75 -4.58 2.16 6.45
CA THR A 75 -4.21 3.00 5.29
C THR A 75 -3.46 4.23 5.75
N MET A 76 -3.98 4.94 6.76
CA MET A 76 -3.30 6.10 7.34
C MET A 76 -1.89 5.75 7.82
N ALA A 77 -1.75 4.68 8.59
CA ALA A 77 -0.45 4.22 9.09
C ALA A 77 0.50 3.85 7.94
N TRP A 78 -0.01 3.20 6.88
CA TRP A 78 0.78 2.86 5.70
C TRP A 78 1.26 4.11 4.95
N VAL A 79 0.36 5.06 4.64
CA VAL A 79 0.73 6.28 3.90
C VAL A 79 1.74 7.10 4.70
N ILE A 80 1.54 7.29 6.01
CA ILE A 80 2.48 8.00 6.88
C ILE A 80 3.85 7.30 6.84
N THR A 81 3.90 6.00 7.10
CA THR A 81 5.17 5.26 7.12
C THR A 81 5.88 5.34 5.76
N ALA A 82 5.14 5.22 4.66
CA ALA A 82 5.67 5.33 3.31
C ALA A 82 6.21 6.74 3.01
N THR A 83 5.52 7.80 3.43
CA THR A 83 6.00 9.19 3.26
C THR A 83 7.26 9.47 4.07
N ILE A 84 7.35 8.98 5.31
CA ILE A 84 8.55 9.16 6.16
C ILE A 84 9.75 8.44 5.53
N ILE A 85 9.56 7.20 5.06
CA ILE A 85 10.60 6.42 4.37
C ILE A 85 11.07 7.14 3.11
N MET A 86 10.15 7.62 2.27
CA MET A 86 10.47 8.30 1.02
C MET A 86 11.05 9.71 1.22
N GLY A 87 10.70 10.38 2.31
CA GLY A 87 11.24 11.67 2.70
C GLY A 87 12.68 11.63 3.20
N GLY A 88 13.28 10.44 3.34
CA GLY A 88 14.69 10.30 3.72
C GLY A 88 14.98 10.61 5.18
N ALA A 89 14.00 10.47 6.07
CA ALA A 89 14.21 10.63 7.51
C ALA A 89 15.19 9.56 8.04
N ASP A 90 16.07 9.94 8.98
CA ASP A 90 16.99 9.00 9.63
C ASP A 90 16.20 8.12 10.62
N ILE A 91 15.70 7.00 10.12
CA ILE A 91 14.89 6.03 10.87
C ILE A 91 15.48 4.62 10.74
N ASN A 92 15.16 3.77 11.71
CA ASN A 92 15.50 2.35 11.62
C ASN A 92 14.72 1.67 10.48
N CYS A 93 15.38 1.49 9.33
CA CYS A 93 14.77 0.91 8.13
C CYS A 93 14.09 -0.44 8.36
N VAL A 94 14.63 -1.26 9.26
CA VAL A 94 14.06 -2.57 9.59
C VAL A 94 12.72 -2.42 10.31
N GLN A 95 12.64 -1.52 11.29
CA GLN A 95 11.41 -1.25 12.03
C GLN A 95 10.36 -0.59 11.13
N ALA A 96 10.75 0.47 10.42
CA ALA A 96 9.84 1.18 9.51
C ALA A 96 9.35 0.28 8.38
N GLY A 97 10.23 -0.54 7.79
CA GLY A 97 9.86 -1.53 6.79
C GLY A 97 8.91 -2.60 7.34
N THR A 98 9.07 -3.02 8.60
CA THR A 98 8.15 -3.98 9.24
C THR A 98 6.77 -3.38 9.44
N VAL A 99 6.68 -2.14 9.96
CA VAL A 99 5.42 -1.41 10.11
C VAL A 99 4.74 -1.22 8.75
N MET A 100 5.49 -0.79 7.74
CA MET A 100 4.96 -0.60 6.39
C MET A 100 4.41 -1.90 5.81
N LYS A 101 5.10 -3.03 5.98
CA LYS A 101 4.63 -4.33 5.50
C LYS A 101 3.35 -4.79 6.20
N ILE A 102 3.27 -4.64 7.52
CA ILE A 102 2.09 -5.04 8.32
C ILE A 102 0.89 -4.18 7.91
N THR A 103 1.07 -2.87 7.87
CA THR A 103 0.00 -1.93 7.50
C THR A 103 -0.46 -2.16 6.07
N MET A 104 0.45 -2.36 5.11
CA MET A 104 0.11 -2.70 3.73
C MET A 104 -0.69 -4.01 3.62
N PHE A 105 -0.31 -5.05 4.36
CA PHE A 105 -1.06 -6.31 4.41
C PHE A 105 -2.48 -6.09 4.93
N LEU A 106 -2.62 -5.39 6.06
CA LEU A 106 -3.93 -5.09 6.65
C LEU A 106 -4.83 -4.29 5.69
N VAL A 107 -4.28 -3.27 5.01
CA VAL A 107 -5.01 -2.48 4.01
C VAL A 107 -5.57 -3.38 2.90
N LYS A 108 -4.74 -4.25 2.33
CA LYS A 108 -5.18 -5.12 1.23
C LYS A 108 -6.25 -6.11 1.66
N VAL A 109 -6.06 -6.77 2.80
CA VAL A 109 -7.00 -7.76 3.33
C VAL A 109 -8.35 -7.11 3.64
N THR A 110 -8.34 -5.96 4.32
CA THR A 110 -9.56 -5.27 4.74
C THR A 110 -10.31 -4.63 3.59
N THR A 111 -9.62 -3.91 2.70
CA THR A 111 -10.24 -3.27 1.52
C THR A 111 -10.96 -4.31 0.66
N SER A 112 -10.32 -5.47 0.48
CA SER A 112 -10.90 -6.51 -0.35
C SER A 112 -12.00 -7.32 0.32
N LEU A 113 -11.95 -7.44 1.64
CA LEU A 113 -13.08 -7.93 2.41
C LEU A 113 -14.28 -6.98 2.27
N ILE A 114 -14.08 -5.66 2.35
CA ILE A 114 -15.15 -4.66 2.17
C ILE A 114 -15.77 -4.79 0.78
N SER A 115 -14.94 -4.90 -0.27
CA SER A 115 -15.39 -5.13 -1.64
C SER A 115 -16.25 -6.39 -1.77
N SER A 116 -15.81 -7.53 -1.21
CA SER A 116 -16.60 -8.76 -1.19
C SER A 116 -17.88 -8.65 -0.35
N LEU A 117 -17.87 -7.89 0.75
CA LEU A 117 -19.05 -7.62 1.56
C LEU A 117 -20.09 -6.77 0.82
N ARG A 118 -19.66 -5.81 -0.02
CA ARG A 118 -20.57 -5.03 -0.89
C ARG A 118 -21.28 -5.95 -1.89
N VAL A 119 -20.54 -6.84 -2.55
CA VAL A 119 -21.15 -7.83 -3.45
C VAL A 119 -22.13 -8.71 -2.68
N ARG A 120 -21.78 -9.16 -1.47
CA ARG A 120 -22.69 -9.94 -0.62
C ARG A 120 -23.99 -9.20 -0.30
N ALA A 121 -23.91 -7.89 -0.03
CA ALA A 121 -25.08 -7.08 0.26
C ALA A 121 -26.01 -6.95 -0.96
N ILE A 122 -25.44 -6.81 -2.16
CA ILE A 122 -26.20 -6.68 -3.42
C ILE A 122 -26.81 -8.02 -3.86
N TYR A 123 -26.03 -9.10 -3.76
CA TYR A 123 -26.43 -10.45 -4.18
C TYR A 123 -26.98 -11.28 -3.03
N ASN A 124 -27.83 -10.70 -2.19
CA ASN A 124 -28.30 -11.34 -0.94
C ASN A 124 -28.93 -12.73 -1.18
N GLU A 125 -29.63 -12.91 -2.30
CA GLU A 125 -30.33 -14.15 -2.65
C GLU A 125 -29.42 -15.21 -3.29
N LYS A 126 -28.36 -14.80 -4.00
CA LYS A 126 -27.49 -15.72 -4.76
C LYS A 126 -26.27 -16.15 -3.94
N LYS A 127 -26.49 -17.08 -3.00
CA LYS A 127 -25.44 -17.73 -2.19
C LYS A 127 -24.20 -18.23 -2.97
N PRO A 128 -24.29 -18.82 -4.18
CA PRO A 128 -23.08 -19.26 -4.90
C PRO A 128 -22.16 -18.09 -5.28
N VAL A 129 -22.72 -16.95 -5.67
CA VAL A 129 -21.93 -15.74 -6.02
C VAL A 129 -21.19 -15.23 -4.79
N GLN A 130 -21.86 -15.19 -3.63
CA GLN A 130 -21.23 -14.78 -2.37
C GLN A 130 -20.06 -15.68 -1.99
N ARG A 131 -20.23 -17.01 -2.11
CA ARG A 131 -19.17 -17.98 -1.82
C ARG A 131 -17.97 -17.81 -2.76
N PHE A 132 -18.22 -17.57 -4.05
CA PHE A 132 -17.16 -17.33 -5.03
C PHE A 132 -16.27 -16.12 -4.65
N PHE A 133 -16.88 -14.97 -4.34
CA PHE A 133 -16.12 -13.77 -3.94
C PHE A 133 -15.41 -13.92 -2.59
N LEU A 134 -15.97 -14.70 -1.66
CA LEU A 134 -15.31 -15.01 -0.40
C LEU A 134 -14.10 -15.94 -0.61
N THR A 135 -14.21 -16.95 -1.46
CA THR A 135 -13.09 -17.84 -1.80
C THR A 135 -11.97 -17.09 -2.51
N MET A 136 -12.29 -16.21 -3.47
CA MET A 136 -11.29 -15.34 -4.09
C MET A 136 -10.59 -14.43 -3.08
N TRP A 137 -11.35 -13.90 -2.11
CA TRP A 137 -10.76 -13.12 -1.04
C TRP A 137 -9.74 -13.95 -0.23
N ILE A 138 -10.07 -15.18 0.18
CA ILE A 138 -9.13 -16.06 0.89
C ILE A 138 -7.85 -16.28 0.07
N PHE A 139 -7.98 -16.53 -1.24
CA PHE A 139 -6.82 -16.72 -2.11
C PHE A 139 -5.92 -15.48 -2.15
N ASN A 140 -6.52 -14.29 -2.23
CA ASN A 140 -5.79 -13.03 -2.14
C ASN A 140 -5.07 -12.86 -0.81
N VAL A 141 -5.73 -13.18 0.32
CA VAL A 141 -5.10 -13.13 1.66
C VAL A 141 -3.87 -14.03 1.72
N VAL A 142 -3.95 -15.25 1.19
CA VAL A 142 -2.83 -16.19 1.14
C VAL A 142 -1.69 -15.65 0.27
N GLY A 143 -2.01 -15.10 -0.91
CA GLY A 143 -1.01 -14.50 -1.81
C GLY A 143 -0.30 -13.29 -1.20
N ASP A 144 -1.04 -12.44 -0.49
CA ASP A 144 -0.50 -11.27 0.21
C ASP A 144 0.34 -11.67 1.43
N ALA A 145 -0.05 -12.71 2.17
CA ALA A 145 0.73 -13.24 3.28
C ALA A 145 2.06 -13.84 2.79
N LEU A 146 2.05 -14.57 1.67
CA LEU A 146 3.28 -15.08 1.06
C LEU A 146 4.19 -13.93 0.60
N SER A 147 3.61 -12.89 0.00
CA SER A 147 4.34 -11.69 -0.42
C SER A 147 4.97 -10.97 0.78
N PHE A 148 4.26 -10.91 1.91
CA PHE A 148 4.78 -10.37 3.17
C PHE A 148 6.02 -11.13 3.66
N LEU A 149 6.05 -12.46 3.58
CA LEU A 149 7.19 -13.26 4.04
C LEU A 149 8.44 -13.12 3.16
N VAL A 150 8.25 -12.86 1.87
CA VAL A 150 9.33 -12.88 0.87
C VAL A 150 10.05 -11.53 0.72
N ILE A 151 9.42 -10.43 1.13
CA ILE A 151 9.98 -9.08 0.98
C ILE A 151 10.82 -8.72 2.22
N THR A 152 12.10 -8.42 2.03
CA THR A 152 12.96 -7.86 3.09
C THR A 152 13.32 -6.41 2.79
N MET A 153 13.22 -5.59 3.82
CA MET A 153 13.57 -4.18 3.84
C MET A 153 14.90 -4.01 4.56
N GLY A 154 15.81 -3.25 3.97
CA GLY A 154 17.13 -3.02 4.53
C GLY A 154 17.72 -1.71 4.01
N GLN A 155 18.87 -1.32 4.56
CA GLN A 155 19.64 -0.23 3.97
C GLN A 155 20.24 -0.73 2.66
N SER A 156 20.14 0.06 1.59
CA SER A 156 20.71 -0.33 0.30
C SER A 156 22.23 -0.26 0.37
N PRO A 157 22.97 -1.37 0.19
CA PRO A 157 24.43 -1.35 0.21
C PRO A 157 25.03 -0.68 -1.03
N SER A 158 24.24 -0.48 -2.09
CA SER A 158 24.66 0.07 -3.37
C SER A 158 24.47 1.58 -3.50
N ILE A 159 23.85 2.23 -2.50
CA ILE A 159 23.51 3.65 -2.55
C ILE A 159 24.25 4.35 -1.40
N PRO A 160 25.05 5.40 -1.65
CA PRO A 160 25.78 6.13 -0.60
C PRO A 160 24.87 6.94 0.34
N ILE A 161 23.55 6.85 0.14
CA ILE A 161 22.51 7.56 0.89
C ILE A 161 21.86 6.57 1.86
N LYS A 162 21.61 7.00 3.10
CA LYS A 162 20.82 6.26 4.10
C LYS A 162 19.33 6.18 3.71
N ILE A 163 19.01 5.59 2.57
CA ILE A 163 17.62 5.36 2.13
C ILE A 163 17.26 3.91 2.41
N CYS A 164 16.08 3.71 2.97
CA CYS A 164 15.52 2.37 3.15
C CYS A 164 15.04 1.83 1.80
N ALA A 165 15.56 0.69 1.39
CA ALA A 165 15.22 0.06 0.13
C ALA A 165 14.77 -1.39 0.33
N PHE A 166 14.03 -1.90 -0.64
CA PHE A 166 13.76 -3.33 -0.71
C PHE A 166 15.01 -4.05 -1.20
N ILE A 167 15.60 -4.89 -0.35
CA ILE A 167 16.87 -5.60 -0.62
C ILE A 167 16.65 -6.97 -1.27
N ALA A 168 15.50 -7.63 -1.01
CA ALA A 168 15.14 -8.89 -1.66
C ALA A 168 13.68 -8.86 -2.12
N VAL A 169 13.49 -8.88 -3.44
CA VAL A 169 12.18 -8.78 -4.08
C VAL A 169 12.02 -9.90 -5.11
N ARG A 170 11.17 -10.90 -4.83
CA ARG A 170 10.78 -11.89 -5.84
C ARG A 170 9.72 -11.30 -6.77
N ARG A 171 10.16 -10.52 -7.77
CA ARG A 171 9.31 -9.80 -8.74
C ARG A 171 8.18 -10.66 -9.35
N LYS A 172 8.47 -11.92 -9.68
CA LYS A 172 7.48 -12.85 -10.25
C LYS A 172 6.29 -13.12 -9.31
N LEU A 173 6.55 -13.35 -8.02
CA LEU A 173 5.48 -13.62 -7.05
C LEU A 173 4.62 -12.38 -6.81
N ILE A 174 5.25 -11.21 -6.74
CA ILE A 174 4.54 -9.94 -6.56
C ILE A 174 3.66 -9.63 -7.77
N ALA A 175 4.16 -9.87 -8.98
CA ALA A 175 3.37 -9.70 -10.19
C ALA A 175 2.12 -10.60 -10.16
N ILE A 176 2.26 -11.88 -9.81
CA ILE A 176 1.13 -12.81 -9.71
C ILE A 176 0.10 -12.33 -8.68
N ALA A 177 0.54 -11.93 -7.49
CA ALA A 177 -0.35 -11.41 -6.44
C ALA A 177 -1.08 -10.13 -6.90
N PHE A 178 -0.38 -9.25 -7.62
CA PHE A 178 -0.95 -8.04 -8.19
C PHE A 178 -1.99 -8.34 -9.26
N PHE A 179 -1.74 -9.29 -10.16
CA PHE A 179 -2.73 -9.71 -11.15
C PHE A 179 -3.98 -10.33 -10.50
N MET A 180 -3.81 -11.18 -9.49
CA MET A 180 -4.95 -11.77 -8.75
C MET A 180 -5.80 -10.71 -8.05
N ARG A 181 -5.15 -9.72 -7.46
CA ARG A 181 -5.78 -8.53 -6.88
C ARG A 181 -6.61 -7.77 -7.92
N LEU A 182 -6.01 -7.44 -9.07
CA LEU A 182 -6.69 -6.74 -10.16
C LEU A 182 -7.90 -7.52 -10.70
N LEU A 183 -7.78 -8.83 -10.85
CA LEU A 183 -8.89 -9.69 -11.28
C LEU A 183 -10.04 -9.64 -10.27
N HIS A 184 -9.74 -9.73 -8.97
CA HIS A 184 -10.76 -9.62 -7.92
C HIS A 184 -11.48 -8.27 -7.96
N ASP A 185 -10.74 -7.15 -8.03
CA ASP A 185 -11.33 -5.81 -8.07
C ASP A 185 -12.16 -5.59 -9.34
N SER A 186 -11.69 -6.08 -10.49
CA SER A 186 -12.43 -6.00 -11.76
C SER A 186 -13.73 -6.80 -11.71
N LEU A 187 -13.68 -8.05 -11.23
CA LEU A 187 -14.88 -8.90 -11.10
C LEU A 187 -15.89 -8.32 -10.10
N VAL A 188 -15.42 -7.75 -8.99
CA VAL A 188 -16.28 -7.05 -8.04
C VAL A 188 -16.94 -5.86 -8.73
N PHE A 189 -16.18 -5.03 -9.44
CA PHE A 189 -16.72 -3.88 -10.17
C PHE A 189 -17.78 -4.32 -11.19
N PHE A 190 -17.50 -5.33 -12.02
CA PHE A 190 -18.47 -5.85 -12.98
C PHE A 190 -19.72 -6.44 -12.30
N ALA A 191 -19.56 -7.20 -11.21
CA ALA A 191 -20.69 -7.76 -10.48
C ALA A 191 -21.59 -6.67 -9.89
N ILE A 192 -20.99 -5.63 -9.29
CA ILE A 192 -21.73 -4.50 -8.75
C ILE A 192 -22.45 -3.76 -9.88
N SER A 193 -21.72 -3.40 -10.95
CA SER A 193 -22.26 -2.65 -12.09
C SER A 193 -23.32 -3.41 -12.90
N TYR A 194 -23.26 -4.73 -12.96
CA TYR A 194 -24.29 -5.53 -13.64
C TYR A 194 -25.62 -5.56 -12.87
N ARG A 195 -25.58 -5.28 -11.56
CA ARG A 195 -26.77 -5.36 -10.71
C ARG A 195 -27.35 -4.02 -10.26
N LEU A 196 -26.54 -2.96 -10.24
CA LEU A 196 -27.08 -1.60 -10.25
C LEU A 196 -27.79 -1.33 -11.57
#